data_AF-A0A1A9W2U9-F1
#
_entry.id   AF-A0A1A9W2U9-F1
#
_cell.length_a   1.000
_cell.length_b   1.000
_cell.length_c   1.000
_cell.angle_alpha   90.00
_cell.angle_beta   90.00
_cell.angle_gamma   90.00
#
_symmetry.space_group_name_H-M   'P 1'
#
loop_
_entity.id
_entity.type
_entity.pdbx_description
1 polymer ?
#
loop_
_entity_poly.entity_id
_entity_poly.type
_entity_poly.pdbx_seq_one_letter_code
_entity_poly.pdbx_strand_id
1 'polypeptide(L)'
;MKDESDGCKDLLTENRSVEQLELLVKNENDEIERLQLPNEIMNVTKRPADEDERIAKINFHCISCGMHEMVHYFGTTPTFVKGLQFREPTYTLRDPFQPPPPYRKSKPEYFIAIGSNCCSCHKMICKDSECSFFYINTYCLPCARQEMSTFPSEIQQKLHK
;
A
#
# COMPACT_ATOMS: atom_id res chain seq x y z
N MET A 1 37.28 54.97 22.91
CA MET A 1 37.72 53.68 22.34
C MET A 1 36.48 52.84 22.15
N LYS A 2 36.12 52.60 20.88
CA LYS A 2 35.42 51.45 20.27
C LYS A 2 34.48 50.62 21.15
N ASP A 3 33.32 50.14 20.74
CA ASP A 3 32.45 50.24 19.57
C ASP A 3 31.16 49.47 20.03
N GLU A 4 30.03 49.78 19.41
CA GLU A 4 28.93 48.86 18.96
C GLU A 4 28.98 47.38 19.41
N SER A 5 27.90 46.64 19.72
CA SER A 5 26.50 46.64 19.29
C SER A 5 25.82 45.40 19.90
N ASP A 6 24.48 45.40 19.94
CA ASP A 6 23.57 44.23 19.94
C ASP A 6 23.65 43.22 21.11
N GLY A 7 22.60 42.95 21.88
CA GLY A 7 21.21 42.83 21.44
C GLY A 7 20.95 41.41 20.92
N CYS A 8 20.69 40.48 21.85
CA CYS A 8 20.04 39.18 21.65
C CYS A 8 20.64 38.23 20.59
N LYS A 9 21.36 37.19 21.05
CA LYS A 9 21.56 35.88 20.38
C LYS A 9 22.12 34.92 21.43
N ASP A 10 21.29 34.09 22.05
CA ASP A 10 20.86 32.77 21.55
C ASP A 10 21.58 31.67 22.35
N LEU A 11 20.96 31.30 23.46
CA LEU A 11 20.70 29.93 23.98
C LEU A 11 21.50 28.74 23.40
N LEU A 12 22.83 28.83 23.32
CA LEU A 12 23.68 27.70 22.93
C LEU A 12 24.92 27.61 23.82
N THR A 13 24.75 27.18 25.08
CA THR A 13 25.81 26.46 25.82
C THR A 13 25.26 25.84 27.10
N GLU A 14 24.56 24.72 26.97
CA GLU A 14 24.65 23.68 28.00
C GLU A 14 25.12 22.41 27.31
N ASN A 15 26.40 22.12 27.48
CA ASN A 15 27.03 20.86 27.17
C ASN A 15 26.34 19.76 27.99
N ARG A 16 25.21 19.24 27.51
CA ARG A 16 24.67 17.98 27.99
C ARG A 16 25.45 16.88 27.29
N SER A 17 26.50 16.41 27.96
CA SER A 17 27.18 15.17 27.59
C SER A 17 26.11 14.10 27.41
N VAL A 18 25.85 13.72 26.16
CA VAL A 18 25.03 12.55 25.87
C VAL A 18 25.89 11.38 26.29
N GLU A 19 25.66 10.90 27.51
CA GLU A 19 26.18 9.61 27.94
C GLU A 19 25.79 8.61 26.85
N GLN A 20 26.81 8.07 26.19
CA GLN A 20 26.63 6.97 25.27
C GLN A 20 25.95 5.87 26.07
N LEU A 21 24.68 5.59 25.77
CA LEU A 21 23.90 4.51 26.37
C LEU A 21 24.57 3.19 25.97
N GLU A 22 25.65 2.84 26.66
CA GLU A 22 26.20 1.51 26.65
C GLU A 22 25.16 0.61 27.31
N LEU A 23 24.51 -0.21 26.48
CA LEU A 23 23.74 -1.34 26.96
C LEU A 23 24.68 -2.20 27.79
N LEU A 24 24.54 -2.16 29.13
CA LEU A 24 25.30 -2.96 30.07
C LEU A 24 24.87 -4.43 29.98
N VAL A 25 25.16 -5.08 28.85
CA VAL A 25 25.02 -6.52 28.67
C VAL A 25 26.27 -7.16 29.25
N LYS A 26 26.18 -7.65 30.49
CA LYS A 26 27.31 -8.29 31.19
C LYS A 26 27.65 -9.66 30.61
N ASN A 27 26.65 -10.36 30.06
CA ASN A 27 26.77 -11.66 29.43
C ASN A 27 25.60 -11.83 28.44
N GLU A 28 25.92 -12.07 27.16
CA GLU A 28 24.93 -12.16 26.08
C GLU A 28 24.01 -13.38 26.28
N ASN A 29 24.53 -14.49 26.79
CA ASN A 29 23.74 -15.72 26.97
C ASN A 29 22.66 -15.56 28.04
N ASP A 30 22.99 -14.89 29.15
CA ASP A 30 22.05 -14.66 30.25
C ASP A 30 20.96 -13.67 29.84
N GLU A 31 21.30 -12.69 29.00
CA GLU A 31 20.32 -11.74 28.46
C GLU A 31 19.41 -12.41 27.43
N ILE A 32 19.96 -13.29 26.58
CA ILE A 32 19.17 -14.13 25.67
C ILE A 32 18.20 -15.03 26.45
N GLU A 33 18.63 -15.65 27.55
CA GLU A 33 17.78 -16.50 28.39
C GLU A 33 16.69 -15.68 29.11
N ARG A 34 17.00 -14.46 29.56
CA ARG A 34 15.99 -13.53 30.12
C ARG A 34 14.96 -13.06 29.10
N LEU A 35 15.39 -12.82 27.86
CA LEU A 35 14.53 -12.35 26.77
C LEU A 35 13.70 -13.48 26.15
N GLN A 36 14.06 -14.74 26.38
CA GLN A 36 13.26 -15.89 26.01
C GLN A 36 11.99 -15.92 26.85
N LEU A 37 10.85 -15.70 26.20
CA LEU A 37 9.54 -15.85 26.83
C LEU A 37 9.32 -17.32 27.21
N PRO A 38 8.74 -17.62 28.39
CA PRO A 38 8.35 -18.98 28.76
C PRO A 38 7.46 -19.60 27.69
N ASN A 39 7.75 -20.86 27.32
CA ASN A 39 6.97 -21.63 26.34
C ASN A 39 5.46 -21.71 26.65
N GLU A 40 5.05 -21.44 27.90
CA GLU A 40 3.64 -21.40 28.30
C GLU A 40 2.87 -20.18 27.77
N ILE A 41 3.53 -19.05 27.49
CA ILE A 41 2.90 -17.85 26.90
C ILE A 41 2.77 -17.99 25.37
N MET A 42 3.44 -18.98 24.76
CA MET A 42 3.25 -19.34 23.35
C MET A 42 2.00 -20.19 23.09
N ASN A 43 1.14 -20.42 24.09
CA ASN A 43 -0.28 -20.64 23.85
C ASN A 43 -1.00 -19.32 23.57
N VAL A 44 -0.46 -18.53 22.61
CA VAL A 44 -1.35 -17.77 21.75
C VAL A 44 -2.17 -18.85 21.09
N THR A 45 -3.46 -18.92 21.43
CA THR A 45 -4.45 -19.74 20.74
C THR A 45 -4.12 -19.63 19.26
N LYS A 46 -3.50 -20.67 18.70
CA LYS A 46 -3.40 -20.84 17.26
C LYS A 46 -4.86 -20.96 16.86
N ARG A 47 -5.47 -19.81 16.55
CA ARG A 47 -6.63 -19.78 15.69
C ARG A 47 -6.29 -20.73 14.55
N PRO A 48 -7.22 -21.62 14.16
CA PRO A 48 -6.98 -22.57 13.07
C PRO A 48 -6.33 -21.81 11.92
N ALA A 49 -5.48 -22.46 11.12
CA ALA A 49 -4.67 -21.88 10.05
C ALA A 49 -5.50 -21.09 9.01
N ASP A 50 -6.08 -19.99 9.46
CA ASP A 50 -6.81 -18.99 8.74
C ASP A 50 -5.70 -18.27 8.00
N GLU A 51 -5.60 -18.57 6.71
CA GLU A 51 -4.59 -18.00 5.84
C GLU A 51 -4.50 -16.50 6.08
N ASP A 52 -3.31 -16.00 6.40
CA ASP A 52 -3.09 -14.59 6.68
C ASP A 52 -3.66 -13.75 5.53
N GLU A 53 -4.74 -13.02 5.79
CA GLU A 53 -5.44 -12.17 4.82
C GLU A 53 -4.54 -11.01 4.31
N ARG A 54 -3.37 -10.83 4.91
CA ARG A 54 -2.34 -9.89 4.45
C ARG A 54 -1.37 -10.50 3.45
N ILE A 55 -1.45 -11.79 3.16
CA ILE A 55 -0.65 -12.39 2.09
C ILE A 55 -1.37 -12.15 0.76
N ALA A 56 -0.68 -11.52 -0.19
CA ALA A 56 -1.16 -11.35 -1.54
C ALA A 56 -1.19 -12.70 -2.27
N LYS A 57 -2.35 -13.08 -2.83
CA LYS A 57 -2.59 -14.41 -3.43
C LYS A 57 -2.89 -14.35 -4.92
N ILE A 58 -3.30 -13.19 -5.41
CA ILE A 58 -3.76 -13.04 -6.78
C ILE A 58 -2.59 -12.53 -7.62
N ASN A 59 -2.21 -13.29 -8.64
CA ASN A 59 -1.23 -12.85 -9.62
C ASN A 59 -1.92 -11.94 -10.64
N PHE A 60 -1.61 -10.65 -10.61
CA PHE A 60 -2.02 -9.68 -11.61
C PHE A 60 -0.96 -9.56 -12.70
N HIS A 61 -1.38 -9.56 -13.97
CA HIS A 61 -0.49 -9.35 -15.11
C HIS A 61 -1.19 -8.52 -16.19
N CYS A 62 -0.68 -7.32 -16.46
CA CYS A 62 -1.21 -6.43 -17.49
C CYS A 62 -0.87 -6.94 -18.89
N ILE A 63 -1.89 -7.16 -19.73
CA ILE A 63 -1.69 -7.66 -21.10
C ILE A 63 -0.98 -6.65 -22.03
N SER A 64 -0.98 -5.35 -21.70
CA SER A 64 -0.45 -4.31 -22.60
C SER A 64 1.02 -4.00 -22.32
N CYS A 65 1.36 -3.67 -21.06
CA CYS A 65 2.73 -3.32 -20.67
C CYS A 65 3.50 -4.46 -19.97
N GLY A 66 2.85 -5.58 -19.65
CA GLY A 66 3.47 -6.70 -18.94
C GLY A 66 3.67 -6.47 -17.44
N MET A 67 3.21 -5.34 -16.88
CA MET A 67 3.30 -5.07 -15.44
C MET A 67 2.68 -6.23 -14.64
N HIS A 68 3.45 -6.76 -13.70
CA HIS A 68 3.08 -7.92 -12.91
C HIS A 68 3.25 -7.62 -11.42
N GLU A 69 2.22 -7.91 -10.63
CA GLU A 69 2.26 -7.77 -9.18
C GLU A 69 1.38 -8.81 -8.50
N MET A 70 1.68 -9.11 -7.23
CA MET A 70 0.81 -9.90 -6.37
C MET A 70 -0.16 -8.98 -5.62
N VAL A 71 -1.46 -9.20 -5.81
CA VAL A 71 -2.52 -8.37 -5.23
C VAL A 71 -3.34 -9.14 -4.18
N HIS A 72 -3.97 -8.39 -3.29
CA HIS A 72 -4.68 -8.94 -2.14
C HIS A 72 -6.14 -9.24 -2.44
N TYR A 73 -6.76 -8.46 -3.33
CA TYR A 73 -8.19 -8.53 -3.56
C TYR A 73 -8.55 -8.19 -5.01
N PHE A 74 -9.62 -8.83 -5.50
CA PHE A 74 -10.30 -8.47 -6.74
C PHE A 74 -11.80 -8.42 -6.49
N GLY A 75 -12.42 -7.28 -6.82
CA GLY A 75 -13.85 -7.06 -6.62
C GLY A 75 -14.16 -5.59 -6.41
N THR A 76 -15.35 -5.29 -5.91
CA THR A 76 -15.82 -3.90 -5.71
C THR A 76 -15.64 -3.39 -4.29
N THR A 77 -15.58 -4.28 -3.30
CA THR A 77 -15.61 -3.90 -1.88
C THR A 77 -14.51 -4.63 -1.11
N PRO A 78 -13.25 -4.14 -1.13
CA PRO A 78 -12.15 -4.75 -0.40
C PRO A 78 -12.41 -4.71 1.12
N THR A 79 -12.28 -5.85 1.79
CA THR A 79 -12.60 -6.00 3.23
C THR A 79 -11.73 -5.16 4.16
N PHE A 80 -10.53 -4.80 3.72
CA PHE A 80 -9.54 -4.05 4.51
C PHE A 80 -9.68 -2.53 4.41
N VAL A 81 -10.51 -2.02 3.49
CA VAL A 81 -10.77 -0.58 3.34
C VAL A 81 -12.18 -0.28 3.81
N LYS A 82 -12.32 0.63 4.78
CA LYS A 82 -13.64 0.99 5.31
C LYS A 82 -14.33 2.00 4.38
N GLY A 83 -15.58 1.72 4.01
CA GLY A 83 -16.45 2.66 3.28
C GLY A 83 -16.08 2.87 1.81
N LEU A 84 -15.26 2.01 1.22
CA LEU A 84 -14.92 2.07 -0.20
C LEU A 84 -15.77 1.08 -1.00
N GLN A 85 -16.36 1.57 -2.09
CA GLN A 85 -16.98 0.74 -3.11
C GLN A 85 -16.55 1.22 -4.50
N PHE A 86 -15.85 0.38 -5.25
CA PHE A 86 -15.48 0.67 -6.63
C PHE A 86 -16.70 0.58 -7.56
N ARG A 87 -16.66 1.37 -8.65
CA ARG A 87 -17.67 1.31 -9.73
C ARG A 87 -17.56 0.05 -10.59
N GLU A 88 -16.41 -0.61 -10.56
CA GLU A 88 -16.13 -1.85 -11.28
C GLU A 88 -15.22 -2.78 -10.45
N PRO A 89 -15.19 -4.09 -10.75
CA PRO A 89 -14.24 -5.02 -10.14
C PRO A 89 -12.79 -4.58 -10.38
N THR A 90 -12.07 -4.29 -9.30
CA THR A 90 -10.72 -3.69 -9.35
C THR A 90 -9.73 -4.55 -8.56
N TYR A 91 -8.56 -4.77 -9.14
CA TYR A 91 -7.42 -5.42 -8.48
C TYR A 91 -6.79 -4.44 -7.50
N THR A 92 -6.75 -4.82 -6.22
CA THR A 92 -6.35 -3.95 -5.12
C THR A 92 -5.23 -4.57 -4.30
N LEU A 93 -4.21 -3.77 -4.03
CA LEU A 93 -3.05 -4.07 -3.21
C LEU A 93 -3.15 -3.27 -1.90
N ARG A 94 -2.90 -3.89 -0.74
CA ARG A 94 -2.69 -3.13 0.51
C ARG A 94 -1.42 -2.30 0.36
N ASP A 95 -1.41 -1.08 0.89
CA ASP A 95 -0.21 -0.24 0.84
C ASP A 95 0.98 -0.95 1.53
N PRO A 96 2.05 -1.31 0.79
CA PRO A 96 3.19 -2.01 1.36
C PRO A 96 4.01 -1.13 2.32
N PHE A 97 3.83 0.19 2.27
CA PHE A 97 4.54 1.15 3.13
C PHE A 97 3.75 1.50 4.40
N GLN A 98 2.50 1.01 4.53
CA GLN A 98 1.73 1.21 5.76
C GLN A 98 2.00 0.07 6.76
N PRO A 99 2.37 0.39 8.02
CA PRO A 99 2.48 -0.62 9.06
C PRO A 99 1.10 -1.26 9.35
N PRO A 100 1.06 -2.56 9.71
CA PRO A 100 -0.17 -3.23 10.09
C PRO A 100 -0.92 -2.48 11.20
N PRO A 101 -2.27 -2.40 11.13
CA PRO A 101 -3.04 -1.74 12.17
C PRO A 101 -2.83 -2.46 13.52
N PRO A 102 -2.72 -1.73 14.63
CA PRO A 102 -2.52 -2.34 15.94
C PRO A 102 -3.72 -3.22 16.30
N TYR A 103 -3.46 -4.42 16.83
CA TYR A 103 -4.46 -5.44 17.16
C TYR A 103 -5.70 -4.93 17.93
N ARG A 104 -5.55 -3.88 18.75
CA ARG A 104 -6.61 -3.34 19.61
C ARG A 104 -7.38 -2.17 19.01
N LYS A 105 -6.99 -1.63 17.84
CA LYS A 105 -7.66 -0.49 17.20
C LYS A 105 -7.74 -0.70 15.69
N SER A 106 -8.95 -0.98 15.21
CA SER A 106 -9.24 -1.11 13.78
C SER A 106 -9.21 0.26 13.09
N LYS A 107 -8.07 0.60 12.48
CA LYS A 107 -7.95 1.73 11.54
C LYS A 107 -8.18 1.25 10.10
N PRO A 108 -8.74 2.10 9.22
CA PRO A 108 -8.76 1.80 7.79
C PRO A 108 -7.32 1.67 7.27
N GLU A 109 -7.09 0.71 6.38
CA GLU A 109 -5.82 0.55 5.68
C GLU A 109 -5.86 1.28 4.34
N TYR A 110 -4.74 1.89 3.96
CA TYR A 110 -4.47 2.44 2.64
C TYR A 110 -4.29 1.32 1.63
N PHE A 111 -4.57 1.64 0.39
CA PHE A 111 -4.61 0.69 -0.70
C PHE A 111 -4.16 1.34 -2.01
N ILE A 112 -3.75 0.50 -2.94
CA ILE A 112 -3.36 0.86 -4.29
C ILE A 112 -4.28 0.10 -5.24
N ALA A 113 -4.98 0.83 -6.11
CA ALA A 113 -5.76 0.25 -7.19
C ALA A 113 -4.86 0.03 -8.41
N ILE A 114 -4.61 -1.23 -8.75
CA ILE A 114 -3.60 -1.63 -9.75
C ILE A 114 -4.19 -1.68 -11.16
N GLY A 115 -5.39 -2.25 -11.29
CA GLY A 115 -5.93 -2.63 -12.59
C GLY A 115 -7.37 -3.13 -12.49
N SER A 116 -7.94 -3.49 -13.63
CA SER A 116 -9.22 -4.18 -13.74
C SER A 116 -9.22 -5.09 -14.97
N ASN A 117 -10.35 -5.73 -15.27
CA ASN A 117 -10.51 -6.49 -16.50
C ASN A 117 -11.11 -5.61 -17.59
N CYS A 118 -10.60 -5.74 -18.81
CA CYS A 118 -11.21 -5.10 -19.97
C CYS A 118 -12.66 -5.59 -20.14
N CYS A 119 -13.60 -4.68 -20.30
CA CYS A 119 -15.02 -5.01 -20.43
C CYS A 119 -15.34 -5.82 -21.71
N SER A 120 -14.54 -5.65 -22.77
CA SER A 120 -14.75 -6.31 -24.06
C SER A 120 -14.03 -7.67 -24.14
N CYS A 121 -12.74 -7.73 -23.78
CA CYS A 121 -11.95 -8.95 -23.92
C CYS A 121 -11.67 -9.70 -22.61
N HIS A 122 -12.11 -9.17 -21.47
CA HIS A 122 -11.96 -9.75 -20.12
C HIS A 122 -10.51 -10.00 -19.65
N LYS A 123 -9.52 -9.50 -20.38
CA LYS A 123 -8.10 -9.60 -19.99
C LYS A 123 -7.74 -8.57 -18.92
N MET A 124 -6.81 -8.94 -18.05
CA MET A 124 -6.24 -8.06 -17.02
C MET A 124 -5.48 -6.90 -17.65
N ILE A 125 -5.81 -5.68 -17.24
CA ILE A 125 -5.19 -4.45 -17.73
C ILE A 125 -4.94 -3.49 -16.56
N CYS A 126 -3.78 -2.84 -16.53
CA CYS A 126 -3.46 -1.87 -15.49
C CYS A 126 -4.18 -0.54 -15.74
N LYS A 127 -4.28 0.29 -14.71
CA LYS A 127 -4.92 1.61 -14.76
C LYS A 127 -4.08 2.71 -15.43
N ASP A 128 -2.93 2.36 -16.01
CA ASP A 128 -2.12 3.30 -16.77
C ASP A 128 -2.89 3.79 -18.02
N SER A 129 -2.79 5.08 -18.31
CA SER A 129 -3.37 5.73 -19.49
C SER A 129 -2.83 5.17 -20.81
N GLU A 130 -1.63 4.59 -20.82
CA GLU A 130 -1.07 3.94 -22.03
C GLU A 130 -1.59 2.52 -22.23
N CYS A 131 -2.27 1.94 -21.24
CA CYS A 131 -2.75 0.55 -21.28
C CYS A 131 -4.27 0.46 -21.33
N SER A 132 -4.96 1.33 -20.58
CA SER A 132 -6.40 1.26 -20.42
C SER A 132 -7.06 2.63 -20.46
N PHE A 133 -8.36 2.60 -20.70
CA PHE A 133 -9.24 3.75 -20.69
C PHE A 133 -10.49 3.44 -19.87
N PHE A 134 -10.86 4.33 -18.97
CA PHE A 134 -12.07 4.20 -18.15
C PHE A 134 -13.16 5.17 -18.62
N TYR A 135 -14.36 4.63 -18.83
CA TYR A 135 -15.58 5.43 -19.07
C TYR A 135 -16.69 5.03 -18.07
N ILE A 136 -17.44 3.98 -18.39
CA ILE A 136 -18.36 3.30 -17.45
C ILE A 136 -17.63 2.12 -16.80
N ASN A 137 -16.96 1.33 -17.66
CA ASN A 137 -16.05 0.25 -17.30
C ASN A 137 -14.69 0.52 -17.94
N THR A 138 -13.69 -0.27 -17.55
CA THR A 138 -12.35 -0.21 -18.15
C THR A 138 -12.29 -1.00 -19.45
N TYR A 139 -11.62 -0.42 -20.45
CA TYR A 139 -11.29 -1.06 -21.71
C TYR A 139 -9.78 -1.00 -21.91
N CYS A 140 -9.17 -2.05 -22.46
CA CYS A 140 -7.82 -1.91 -23.01
C CYS A 140 -7.89 -1.01 -24.26
N LEU A 141 -6.81 -0.29 -24.57
CA LEU A 141 -6.80 0.65 -25.70
C LEU A 141 -7.25 0.03 -27.04
N PRO A 142 -6.84 -1.20 -27.41
CA PRO A 142 -7.32 -1.84 -28.64
C PRO A 142 -8.84 -2.01 -28.67
N CYS A 143 -9.44 -2.51 -27.59
CA CYS A 143 -10.89 -2.68 -27.50
C CYS A 143 -11.62 -1.33 -27.46
N ALA A 144 -11.06 -0.32 -26.78
CA ALA A 144 -11.64 1.02 -26.77
C ALA A 144 -11.69 1.65 -28.18
N ARG A 145 -10.67 1.39 -29.01
CA ARG A 145 -10.64 1.86 -30.41
C ARG A 145 -11.62 1.09 -31.31
N GLN A 146 -11.85 -0.19 -31.06
CA GLN A 146 -12.84 -1.00 -31.79
C GLN A 146 -14.28 -0.57 -31.47
N GLU A 147 -14.55 -0.26 -30.20
CA GLU A 147 -15.86 0.20 -29.71
C GLU A 147 -16.04 1.72 -29.85
N MET A 148 -15.17 2.41 -30.58
CA MET A 148 -15.18 3.88 -30.63
C MET A 148 -16.51 4.47 -31.10
N SER A 149 -17.20 3.80 -32.03
CA SER A 149 -18.51 4.23 -32.54
C SER A 149 -19.65 4.12 -31.51
N THR A 150 -19.49 3.31 -30.46
CA THR A 150 -20.50 3.13 -29.40
C THR A 150 -20.36 4.15 -28.27
N PHE A 151 -19.21 4.82 -28.18
CA PHE A 151 -18.97 5.87 -27.20
C PHE A 151 -19.57 7.21 -27.60
N PRO A 152 -19.96 8.08 -26.64
CA PRO A 152 -20.32 9.47 -26.92
C PRO A 152 -19.20 10.24 -27.62
N SER A 153 -19.54 11.27 -28.39
CA SER A 153 -18.60 12.05 -29.21
C SER A 153 -17.47 12.68 -28.36
N GLU A 154 -17.75 13.08 -27.12
CA GLU A 154 -16.76 13.64 -26.20
C GLU A 154 -15.69 12.62 -25.81
N ILE A 155 -16.08 11.35 -25.70
CA ILE A 155 -15.17 10.24 -25.38
C ILE A 155 -14.36 9.84 -26.60
N GLN A 156 -14.98 9.82 -27.78
CA GLN A 156 -14.29 9.56 -29.05
C GLN A 156 -13.13 10.55 -29.25
N GLN A 157 -13.36 11.84 -29.02
CA GLN A 157 -12.32 12.87 -29.14
C GLN A 157 -11.14 12.66 -28.18
N LYS A 158 -11.38 12.12 -26.98
CA LYS A 158 -10.30 11.83 -26.01
C LYS A 158 -9.45 10.63 -26.43
N LEU A 159 -10.02 9.63 -27.07
CA LEU A 159 -9.31 8.43 -27.55
C LEU A 159 -8.51 8.66 -28.85
N HIS A 160 -8.83 9.73 -29.58
CA HIS A 160 -8.11 10.14 -30.78
C HIS A 160 -6.86 10.99 -30.51
N LYS A 161 -6.74 11.55 -29.30
CA LYS A 161 -5.52 12.25 -28.86
C LYS A 161 -4.45 11.24 -28.47
#